data_AF-A0A7C1F0Q8-F1
#
_entry.id   AF-A0A7C1F0Q8-F1
#
_cell.length_a   1.000
_cell.length_b   1.000
_cell.length_c   1.000
_cell.angle_alpha   90.00
_cell.angle_beta   90.00
_cell.angle_gamma   90.00
#
_symmetry.space_group_name_H-M   'P 1'
#
loop_
_entity.id
_entity.type
_entity.pdbx_description
1 polymer ?
#
loop_
_entity_poly.entity_id
_entity_poly.type
_entity_poly.pdbx_seq_one_letter_code
_entity_poly.pdbx_strand_id
1 'polypeptide(L)'
;MLRIAITTSRRADAVDVHLAGEMTAGRIARYFAHVYGGGALTLEYARLLDPDLALRDQGVESGDRIILMPDQVRRGDLPAPLSPDDLPLSFARAPNDPRPPLILRGKTRLTLGKLDMTRGLLPEIDARTFLPAAALQYISRECARFDYDPVGKLWTVRRLGVTRLVLDDYELPAPVDGDIGNPVPFNGAAWLTFYRGADDPRAPDAVPLGRIFIRVDRAAGNAVMDTPTISTPTLDIGGYAVTILSGVERGDLRVDVGGAATAAMLFDAAAELTRRDRSPNGRFYHLRLTPPRARVDMLTAETRPRVGDCLYVGRVIAGAGGNITDTAMGDEWHTIVG
;
A
#
# COMPACT_ATOMS: atom_id res chain seq x y z
N MET A 1 23.58 -23.43 2.35
CA MET A 1 22.12 -23.33 2.41
C MET A 1 21.80 -21.85 2.55
N LEU A 2 20.97 -21.29 1.67
CA LEU A 2 20.56 -19.88 1.70
C LEU A 2 19.15 -19.80 2.25
N ARG A 3 18.91 -18.97 3.27
CA ARG A 3 17.56 -18.69 3.77
C ARG A 3 17.08 -17.38 3.17
N ILE A 4 16.10 -17.42 2.28
CA ILE A 4 15.64 -16.24 1.54
C ILE A 4 14.16 -15.99 1.78
N ALA A 5 13.78 -14.71 1.73
CA ALA A 5 12.37 -14.30 1.77
C ALA A 5 11.87 -14.08 0.33
N ILE A 6 10.87 -14.87 -0.08
CA ILE A 6 10.16 -14.71 -1.35
C ILE A 6 8.86 -13.95 -1.07
N THR A 7 8.78 -12.72 -1.59
CA THR A 7 7.53 -11.96 -1.60
C THR A 7 6.87 -12.10 -2.96
N THR A 8 5.55 -12.29 -2.99
CA THR A 8 4.79 -12.26 -4.26
C THR A 8 4.02 -10.95 -4.39
N SER A 9 4.09 -10.28 -5.54
CA SER A 9 3.27 -9.09 -5.84
C SER A 9 2.02 -9.47 -6.64
N ARG A 10 0.87 -8.85 -6.36
CA ARG A 10 -0.37 -9.08 -7.14
C ARG A 10 -0.53 -8.13 -8.32
N ARG A 11 0.08 -6.95 -8.23
CA ARG A 11 0.04 -5.90 -9.24
C ARG A 11 1.27 -5.03 -9.02
N ALA A 12 2.02 -4.82 -10.09
CA ALA A 12 3.09 -3.84 -10.14
C ALA A 12 2.72 -2.82 -11.21
N ASP A 13 2.58 -1.57 -10.79
CA ASP A 13 2.52 -0.44 -11.72
C ASP A 13 3.93 0.16 -11.78
N ALA A 14 4.48 0.25 -12.99
CA ALA A 14 5.71 1.00 -13.27
C ALA A 14 5.36 2.43 -13.61
N VAL A 15 6.04 3.36 -12.96
CA VAL A 15 5.94 4.78 -13.24
C VAL A 15 7.34 5.26 -13.60
N ASP A 16 7.48 5.74 -14.84
CA ASP A 16 8.71 6.37 -15.32
C ASP A 16 8.67 7.86 -14.95
N VAL A 17 9.65 8.30 -14.16
CA VAL A 17 9.70 9.66 -13.61
C VAL A 17 11.05 10.30 -13.86
N HIS A 18 11.05 11.60 -14.08
CA HIS A 18 12.28 12.38 -14.20
C HIS A 18 12.43 13.25 -12.94
N LEU A 19 13.42 12.92 -12.13
CA LEU A 19 13.60 13.52 -10.80
C LEU A 19 14.86 14.40 -10.76
N ALA A 20 14.85 15.37 -9.85
CA ALA A 20 16.02 16.17 -9.55
C ALA A 20 17.08 15.32 -8.83
N GLY A 21 18.36 15.59 -9.09
CA GLY A 21 19.46 14.74 -8.62
C GLY A 21 19.57 14.71 -7.10
N GLU A 22 19.22 15.82 -6.45
CA GLU A 22 19.19 16.01 -5.00
C GLU A 22 17.99 15.33 -4.30
N MET A 23 17.00 14.83 -5.07
CA MET A 23 15.94 14.02 -4.49
C MET A 23 16.54 12.80 -3.80
N THR A 24 16.01 12.47 -2.63
CA THR A 24 16.47 11.32 -1.85
C THR A 24 15.49 10.15 -1.95
N ALA A 25 16.01 8.94 -1.85
CA ALA A 25 15.21 7.71 -1.81
C ALA A 25 14.10 7.76 -0.74
N GLY A 26 14.36 8.38 0.42
CA GLY A 26 13.38 8.57 1.47
C GLY A 26 12.26 9.55 1.11
N ARG A 27 12.56 10.63 0.36
CA ARG A 27 11.52 11.55 -0.14
C ARG A 27 10.64 10.87 -1.18
N ILE A 28 11.24 10.09 -2.07
CA ILE A 28 10.51 9.30 -3.08
C ILE A 28 9.62 8.27 -2.39
N ALA A 29 10.17 7.46 -1.47
CA ALA A 29 9.39 6.48 -0.70
C ALA A 29 8.20 7.13 0.01
N ARG A 30 8.41 8.27 0.68
CA ARG A 30 7.32 9.03 1.33
C ARG A 30 6.27 9.53 0.34
N TYR A 31 6.66 9.99 -0.85
CA TYR A 31 5.70 10.39 -1.88
C TYR A 31 4.84 9.21 -2.33
N PHE A 32 5.45 8.07 -2.65
CA PHE A 32 4.72 6.88 -3.08
C PHE A 32 3.88 6.28 -1.93
N ALA A 33 4.40 6.25 -0.70
CA ALA A 33 3.63 5.89 0.49
C ALA A 33 2.38 6.76 0.64
N HIS A 34 2.54 8.07 0.46
CA HIS A 34 1.47 9.03 0.54
C HIS A 34 0.43 8.85 -0.57
N VAL A 35 0.86 8.60 -1.81
CA VAL A 35 -0.03 8.40 -2.98
C VAL A 35 -0.79 7.08 -2.92
N TYR A 36 -0.11 5.99 -2.57
CA TYR A 36 -0.66 4.64 -2.66
C TYR A 36 -1.20 4.11 -1.31
N GLY A 37 -1.18 4.94 -0.26
CA GLY A 37 -1.79 4.62 1.03
C GLY A 37 -1.10 3.55 1.84
N GLY A 38 0.22 3.56 1.84
CA GLY A 38 1.04 2.59 2.55
C GLY A 38 2.02 3.20 3.54
N GLY A 39 2.51 2.38 4.48
CA GLY A 39 3.57 2.75 5.41
C GLY A 39 4.99 2.73 4.81
N ALA A 40 5.12 2.84 3.49
CA ALA A 40 6.39 2.66 2.79
C ALA A 40 7.39 3.78 3.06
N LEU A 41 8.17 3.65 4.14
CA LEU A 41 9.27 4.60 4.43
C LEU A 41 10.58 4.21 3.75
N THR A 42 10.61 3.09 3.02
CA THR A 42 11.81 2.53 2.42
C THR A 42 11.62 2.32 0.93
N LEU A 43 12.67 2.67 0.18
CA LEU A 43 12.81 2.36 -1.24
C LEU A 43 13.78 1.18 -1.35
N GLU A 44 13.40 0.14 -2.07
CA GLU A 44 14.28 -0.99 -2.36
C GLU A 44 14.72 -0.93 -3.81
N TYR A 45 16.01 -1.06 -4.06
CA TYR A 45 16.54 -1.29 -5.39
C TYR A 45 16.33 -2.76 -5.77
N ALA A 46 15.63 -3.00 -6.86
CA ALA A 46 15.32 -4.30 -7.40
C ALA A 46 16.15 -4.55 -8.65
N ARG A 47 16.93 -5.64 -8.63
CA ARG A 47 17.74 -6.10 -9.76
C ARG A 47 17.19 -7.41 -10.28
N LEU A 48 16.98 -7.50 -11.59
CA LEU A 48 16.50 -8.72 -12.22
C LEU A 48 17.48 -9.89 -11.99
N LEU A 49 16.94 -11.07 -11.65
CA LEU A 49 17.69 -12.31 -11.58
C LEU A 49 17.60 -13.06 -12.91
N ASP A 50 18.73 -13.57 -13.36
CA ASP A 50 18.82 -14.52 -14.46
C ASP A 50 18.22 -15.86 -13.99
N PRO A 51 17.23 -16.42 -14.71
CA PRO A 51 16.57 -17.67 -14.35
C PRO A 51 17.53 -18.87 -14.33
N ASP A 52 18.59 -18.84 -15.14
CA ASP A 52 19.44 -20.00 -15.42
C ASP A 52 20.74 -19.99 -14.59
N LEU A 53 21.09 -18.86 -13.98
CA LEU A 53 22.26 -18.75 -13.12
C LEU A 53 21.94 -19.13 -11.66
N ALA A 54 22.90 -19.76 -10.99
CA ALA A 54 22.77 -20.07 -9.56
C ALA A 54 22.67 -18.77 -8.75
N LEU A 55 21.82 -18.76 -7.72
CA LEU A 55 21.54 -17.58 -6.90
C LEU A 55 22.80 -16.99 -6.27
N ARG A 56 23.73 -17.84 -5.81
CA ARG A 56 25.01 -17.42 -5.24
C ARG A 56 25.91 -16.70 -6.25
N ASP A 57 25.89 -17.13 -7.51
CA ASP A 57 26.74 -16.57 -8.58
C ASP A 57 26.19 -15.20 -9.01
N GLN A 58 24.91 -14.97 -8.75
CA GLN A 58 24.27 -13.68 -8.88
C GLN A 58 24.45 -12.80 -7.63
N GLY A 59 25.13 -13.25 -6.58
CA GLY A 59 25.36 -12.48 -5.35
C GLY A 59 24.14 -12.39 -4.43
N VAL A 60 23.26 -13.40 -4.46
CA VAL A 60 22.20 -13.57 -3.46
C VAL A 60 22.80 -14.28 -2.25
N GLU A 61 22.59 -13.69 -1.08
CA GLU A 61 23.07 -14.16 0.22
C GLU A 61 21.91 -14.59 1.12
N SER A 62 22.24 -15.26 2.22
CA SER A 62 21.23 -15.62 3.21
C SER A 62 20.70 -14.36 3.91
N GLY A 63 19.38 -14.25 4.02
CA GLY A 63 18.68 -13.06 4.51
C GLY A 63 18.27 -12.10 3.41
N ASP A 64 18.76 -12.28 2.17
CA ASP A 64 18.32 -11.47 1.04
C ASP A 64 16.86 -11.74 0.71
N ARG A 65 16.25 -10.70 0.14
CA ARG A 65 14.85 -10.69 -0.24
C ARG A 65 14.74 -10.77 -1.75
N ILE A 66 13.87 -11.66 -2.21
CA ILE A 66 13.55 -11.81 -3.62
C ILE A 66 12.05 -11.56 -3.78
N ILE A 67 11.67 -10.78 -4.79
CA ILE A 67 10.27 -10.59 -5.16
C ILE A 67 9.96 -11.29 -6.47
N LEU A 68 8.90 -12.11 -6.46
CA LEU A 68 8.29 -12.64 -7.67
C LEU A 68 7.26 -11.64 -8.18
N MET A 69 7.45 -11.16 -9.40
CA MET A 69 6.47 -10.40 -10.15
C MET A 69 5.80 -11.32 -11.18
N PRO A 70 4.55 -11.76 -10.94
CA PRO A 70 3.92 -12.81 -11.75
C PRO A 70 3.34 -12.33 -13.09
N ASP A 71 3.31 -11.03 -13.41
CA ASP A 71 2.66 -10.48 -14.60
C ASP A 71 3.49 -9.40 -15.32
N GLN A 72 3.07 -9.00 -16.53
CA GLN A 72 3.55 -7.78 -17.18
C GLN A 72 3.26 -6.58 -16.28
N VAL A 73 4.33 -5.89 -15.88
CA VAL A 73 4.26 -4.62 -15.17
C VAL A 73 3.48 -3.63 -16.04
N ARG A 74 2.40 -3.07 -15.51
CA ARG A 74 1.62 -2.07 -16.24
C ARG A 74 2.33 -0.73 -16.13
N ARG A 75 2.59 -0.08 -17.27
CA ARG A 75 3.02 1.31 -17.23
C ARG A 75 1.83 2.17 -16.81
N GLY A 76 2.02 2.93 -15.74
CA GLY A 76 1.09 3.92 -15.24
C GLY A 76 1.73 5.30 -15.24
N ASP A 77 0.89 6.32 -15.24
CA ASP A 77 1.35 7.69 -15.07
C ASP A 77 1.47 8.02 -13.58
N LEU A 78 2.31 9.01 -13.27
CA LEU A 78 2.25 9.65 -11.96
C LEU A 78 0.81 10.18 -11.74
N PRO A 79 0.25 10.03 -10.53
CA PRO A 79 -0.99 10.72 -10.21
C PRO A 79 -0.77 12.22 -10.40
N ALA A 80 -1.72 12.87 -11.06
CA ALA A 80 -1.66 14.31 -11.29
C ALA A 80 -1.44 15.05 -9.95
N PRO A 81 -0.58 16.09 -9.94
CA PRO A 81 -0.44 16.94 -8.76
C PRO A 81 -1.81 17.53 -8.39
N LEU A 82 -2.01 17.74 -7.08
CA LEU A 82 -3.24 18.38 -6.62
C LEU A 82 -3.26 19.83 -7.09
N SER A 83 -4.36 20.24 -7.69
CA SER A 83 -4.63 21.65 -7.95
C SER A 83 -4.87 22.37 -6.63
N PRO A 84 -4.58 23.68 -6.52
CA PRO A 84 -4.82 24.45 -5.28
C PRO A 84 -6.27 24.38 -4.76
N ASP A 85 -7.23 24.14 -5.65
CA ASP A 85 -8.65 24.02 -5.34
C ASP A 85 -9.12 22.58 -5.11
N ASP A 86 -8.20 21.61 -5.12
CA ASP A 86 -8.52 20.22 -4.81
C ASP A 86 -8.76 20.06 -3.31
N LEU A 87 -9.79 19.26 -2.99
CA LEU A 87 -10.20 18.91 -1.64
C LEU A 87 -9.97 17.42 -1.40
N PRO A 88 -8.71 16.94 -1.30
CA PRO A 88 -8.47 15.52 -1.06
C PRO A 88 -8.93 15.10 0.33
N LEU A 89 -9.32 13.83 0.43
CA LEU A 89 -9.71 13.22 1.70
C LEU A 89 -8.53 12.48 2.32
N SER A 90 -8.22 12.80 3.58
CA SER A 90 -7.19 12.12 4.36
C SER A 90 -7.76 11.26 5.48
N PHE A 91 -7.02 10.20 5.79
CA PHE A 91 -7.37 9.18 6.77
C PHE A 91 -6.19 8.95 7.70
N ALA A 92 -6.42 9.06 9.01
CA ALA A 92 -5.44 8.79 10.05
C ALA A 92 -6.07 7.97 11.18
N ARG A 93 -5.26 7.36 12.06
CA ARG A 93 -5.83 6.73 13.26
C ARG A 93 -6.23 7.74 14.33
N ALA A 94 -5.57 8.91 14.32
CA ALA A 94 -5.86 10.01 15.21
C ALA A 94 -5.40 11.34 14.57
N PRO A 95 -5.94 12.49 15.01
CA PRO A 95 -5.52 13.82 14.52
C PRO A 95 -4.01 14.07 14.63
N ASN A 96 -3.38 13.54 15.68
CA ASN A 96 -1.97 13.70 16.00
C ASN A 96 -1.18 12.37 15.85
N ASP A 97 -1.65 11.44 15.02
CA ASP A 97 -0.89 10.22 14.73
C ASP A 97 0.47 10.60 14.13
N PRO A 98 1.61 10.12 14.67
CA PRO A 98 2.93 10.45 14.15
C PRO A 98 3.19 9.87 12.74
N ARG A 99 2.36 8.93 12.29
CA ARG A 99 2.43 8.40 10.93
C ARG A 99 1.75 9.35 9.94
N PRO A 100 2.26 9.46 8.70
CA PRO A 100 1.59 10.23 7.68
C PRO A 100 0.18 9.68 7.44
N PRO A 101 -0.84 10.55 7.29
CA PRO A 101 -2.16 10.10 6.91
C PRO A 101 -2.14 9.50 5.50
N LEU A 102 -3.07 8.60 5.25
CA LEU A 102 -3.38 8.17 3.89
C LEU A 102 -4.20 9.27 3.21
N ILE A 103 -3.70 9.80 2.09
CA ILE A 103 -4.41 10.77 1.27
C ILE A 103 -4.65 10.18 -0.12
N LEU A 104 -5.91 9.96 -0.50
CA LEU A 104 -6.24 9.43 -1.81
C LEU A 104 -6.55 10.58 -2.78
N ARG A 105 -5.68 10.74 -3.79
CA ARG A 105 -5.73 11.85 -4.76
C ARG A 105 -6.43 11.47 -6.05
N GLY A 106 -7.00 12.48 -6.73
CA GLY A 106 -7.56 12.35 -8.08
C GLY A 106 -8.78 11.42 -8.19
N LYS A 107 -9.33 10.97 -7.06
CA LYS A 107 -10.49 10.09 -7.02
C LYS A 107 -11.70 10.86 -6.50
N THR A 108 -12.79 10.79 -7.25
CA THR A 108 -14.10 11.32 -6.83
C THR A 108 -14.92 10.28 -6.07
N ARG A 109 -14.45 9.03 -6.01
CA ARG A 109 -15.10 7.93 -5.29
C ARG A 109 -14.06 7.08 -4.60
N LEU A 110 -14.28 6.81 -3.32
CA LEU A 110 -13.41 5.98 -2.48
C LEU A 110 -14.26 4.98 -1.70
N THR A 111 -13.88 3.71 -1.71
CA THR A 111 -14.51 2.67 -0.91
C THR A 111 -13.57 2.25 0.21
N LEU A 112 -14.12 2.17 1.42
CA LEU A 112 -13.47 1.66 2.61
C LEU A 112 -14.04 0.29 2.96
N GLY A 113 -13.19 -0.66 3.31
CA GLY A 113 -13.62 -1.94 3.82
C GLY A 113 -12.48 -2.93 4.01
N LYS A 114 -12.77 -4.23 3.99
CA LYS A 114 -11.75 -5.28 4.05
C LYS A 114 -11.54 -5.94 2.70
N LEU A 115 -10.28 -6.23 2.40
CA LEU A 115 -9.90 -6.98 1.21
C LEU A 115 -10.56 -8.38 1.18
N ASP A 116 -11.21 -8.73 0.05
CA ASP A 116 -11.65 -10.10 -0.24
C ASP A 116 -11.08 -10.59 -1.56
N MET A 117 -10.06 -11.43 -1.43
CA MET A 117 -9.31 -11.98 -2.54
C MET A 117 -10.11 -12.98 -3.38
N THR A 118 -11.04 -13.72 -2.76
CA THR A 118 -11.85 -14.75 -3.44
C THR A 118 -12.89 -14.12 -4.37
N ARG A 119 -13.36 -12.92 -4.03
CA ARG A 119 -14.36 -12.16 -4.80
C ARG A 119 -13.75 -11.05 -5.67
N GLY A 120 -12.42 -10.91 -5.68
CA GLY A 120 -11.72 -9.86 -6.43
C GLY A 120 -11.98 -8.44 -5.90
N LEU A 121 -12.46 -8.30 -4.66
CA LEU A 121 -12.87 -7.02 -4.09
C LEU A 121 -11.67 -6.32 -3.44
N LEU A 122 -11.33 -5.15 -3.98
CA LEU A 122 -10.19 -4.32 -3.59
C LEU A 122 -10.68 -2.92 -3.21
N PRO A 123 -10.99 -2.63 -1.94
CA PRO A 123 -11.37 -1.28 -1.55
C PRO A 123 -10.18 -0.34 -1.71
N GLU A 124 -10.43 0.91 -2.07
CA GLU A 124 -9.38 1.94 -2.16
C GLU A 124 -8.74 2.23 -0.80
N ILE A 125 -9.49 2.03 0.29
CA ILE A 125 -9.03 2.17 1.66
C ILE A 125 -9.21 0.84 2.37
N ASP A 126 -8.11 0.21 2.75
CA ASP A 126 -8.15 -1.03 3.53
C ASP A 126 -8.27 -0.70 5.03
N ALA A 127 -9.34 -1.17 5.65
CA ALA A 127 -9.61 -0.99 7.07
C ALA A 127 -8.51 -1.59 7.96
N ARG A 128 -7.74 -2.58 7.45
CA ARG A 128 -6.59 -3.18 8.15
C ARG A 128 -5.49 -2.18 8.47
N THR A 129 -5.40 -1.09 7.71
CA THR A 129 -4.42 -0.02 7.94
C THR A 129 -4.72 0.78 9.21
N PHE A 130 -5.97 0.75 9.70
CA PHE A 130 -6.42 1.60 10.81
C PHE A 130 -6.96 0.81 12.01
N LEU A 131 -7.59 -0.33 11.75
CA LEU A 131 -8.29 -1.12 12.77
C LEU A 131 -7.46 -2.31 13.26
N PRO A 132 -7.66 -2.77 14.51
CA PRO A 132 -6.99 -3.95 15.03
C PRO A 132 -7.46 -5.22 14.32
N ALA A 133 -6.59 -6.24 14.23
CA ALA A 133 -6.88 -7.48 13.50
C ALA A 133 -8.16 -8.18 13.99
N ALA A 134 -8.37 -8.20 15.31
CA ALA A 134 -9.56 -8.81 15.94
C ALA A 134 -10.89 -8.14 15.54
N ALA A 135 -10.87 -6.87 15.13
CA ALA A 135 -12.06 -6.16 14.68
C ALA A 135 -12.48 -6.55 13.26
N LEU A 136 -11.54 -6.96 12.41
CA LEU A 136 -11.73 -7.15 10.96
C LEU A 136 -12.77 -8.20 10.60
N GLN A 137 -13.00 -9.19 11.47
CA GLN A 137 -14.06 -10.17 11.29
C GLN A 137 -15.46 -9.53 11.25
N TYR A 138 -15.65 -8.42 11.96
CA TYR A 138 -16.90 -7.65 12.02
C TYR A 138 -16.98 -6.52 10.98
N ILE A 139 -15.87 -6.25 10.28
CA ILE A 139 -15.82 -5.27 9.20
C ILE A 139 -16.31 -5.89 7.89
N SER A 140 -17.25 -5.20 7.26
CA SER A 140 -17.81 -5.54 5.96
C SER A 140 -16.75 -5.37 4.87
N ARG A 141 -16.85 -6.17 3.81
CA ARG A 141 -15.95 -6.09 2.64
C ARG A 141 -15.93 -4.70 2.02
N GLU A 142 -17.11 -4.11 1.89
CA GLU A 142 -17.34 -2.71 1.62
C GLU A 142 -18.18 -2.19 2.77
N CYS A 143 -17.60 -1.34 3.62
CA CYS A 143 -18.31 -0.81 4.78
C CYS A 143 -18.80 0.62 4.53
N ALA A 144 -17.95 1.46 3.94
CA ALA A 144 -18.27 2.85 3.64
C ALA A 144 -17.87 3.22 2.22
N ARG A 145 -18.56 4.18 1.64
CA ARG A 145 -18.19 4.83 0.40
C ARG A 145 -18.24 6.33 0.55
N PHE A 146 -17.20 6.97 0.04
CA PHE A 146 -17.05 8.42 0.00
C PHE A 146 -17.19 8.85 -1.46
N ASP A 147 -18.06 9.82 -1.72
CA ASP A 147 -18.23 10.43 -3.04
C ASP A 147 -17.99 11.94 -2.92
N TYR A 148 -17.15 12.47 -3.81
CA TYR A 148 -16.89 13.89 -3.96
C TYR A 148 -17.78 14.45 -5.05
N ASP A 149 -18.55 15.48 -4.71
CA ASP A 149 -19.26 16.31 -5.67
C ASP A 149 -18.34 17.47 -6.12
N PRO A 150 -17.85 17.47 -7.37
CA PRO A 150 -16.99 18.54 -7.87
C PRO A 150 -17.72 19.87 -8.06
N VAL A 151 -19.05 19.86 -8.23
CA VAL A 151 -19.87 21.08 -8.38
C VAL A 151 -20.13 21.70 -7.02
N GLY A 152 -20.61 20.90 -6.07
CA GLY A 152 -20.84 21.32 -4.68
C GLY A 152 -19.57 21.46 -3.83
N LYS A 153 -18.42 21.00 -4.35
CA LYS A 153 -17.12 20.97 -3.64
C LYS A 153 -17.26 20.34 -2.25
N LEU A 154 -17.93 19.20 -2.19
CA LEU A 154 -18.34 18.57 -0.93
C LEU A 154 -18.13 17.06 -0.97
N TRP A 155 -17.60 16.51 0.12
CA TRP A 155 -17.57 15.06 0.31
C TRP A 155 -18.84 14.59 1.00
N THR A 156 -19.29 13.42 0.57
CA THR A 156 -20.37 12.68 1.23
C THR A 156 -19.89 11.29 1.60
N VAL A 157 -20.40 10.74 2.69
CA VAL A 157 -20.13 9.36 3.11
C VAL A 157 -21.44 8.58 3.22
N ARG A 158 -21.39 7.31 2.81
CA ARG A 158 -22.51 6.36 2.87
C ARG A 158 -22.05 5.05 3.48
N ARG A 159 -22.94 4.35 4.16
CA ARG A 159 -22.74 2.96 4.61
C ARG A 159 -23.19 2.01 3.51
N LEU A 160 -22.37 0.99 3.21
CA LEU A 160 -22.66 -0.02 2.19
C LEU A 160 -22.94 -1.41 2.78
N GLY A 161 -22.43 -1.70 3.97
CA GLY A 161 -22.45 -3.03 4.57
C GLY A 161 -23.15 -3.13 5.91
N VAL A 162 -23.08 -4.30 6.52
CA VAL A 162 -23.69 -4.59 7.83
C VAL A 162 -22.96 -3.92 8.98
N THR A 163 -21.69 -3.54 8.82
CA THR A 163 -20.92 -2.81 9.85
C THR A 163 -21.58 -1.46 10.11
N ARG A 164 -21.95 -1.19 11.37
CA ARG A 164 -22.53 0.10 11.76
C ARG A 164 -21.42 1.15 11.82
N LEU A 165 -21.71 2.33 11.31
CA LEU A 165 -20.77 3.43 11.17
C LEU A 165 -21.37 4.68 11.78
N VAL A 166 -20.63 5.34 12.65
CA VAL A 166 -21.00 6.63 13.25
C VAL A 166 -19.98 7.66 12.83
N LEU A 167 -20.43 8.74 12.20
CA LEU A 167 -19.63 9.91 11.87
C LEU A 167 -19.83 10.96 12.96
N ASP A 168 -18.79 11.18 13.77
CA ASP A 168 -18.84 11.87 15.06
C ASP A 168 -19.91 11.26 15.99
N ASP A 169 -21.11 11.84 15.98
CA ASP A 169 -22.27 11.39 16.76
C ASP A 169 -23.47 10.98 15.88
N TYR A 170 -23.32 11.05 14.55
CA TYR A 170 -24.37 10.73 13.60
C TYR A 170 -24.17 9.34 12.99
N GLU A 171 -25.10 8.43 13.26
CA GLU A 171 -25.07 7.10 12.66
C GLU A 171 -25.45 7.15 11.17
N LEU A 172 -24.59 6.59 10.32
CA LEU A 172 -24.85 6.48 8.89
C LEU A 172 -26.00 5.48 8.63
N PRO A 173 -27.05 5.89 7.89
CA PRO A 173 -28.19 5.04 7.59
C PRO A 173 -27.77 3.73 6.92
N ALA A 174 -28.44 2.63 7.29
CA ALA A 174 -28.28 1.38 6.55
C ALA A 174 -28.79 1.55 5.11
N PRO A 175 -28.21 0.84 4.13
CA PRO A 175 -28.78 0.75 2.79
C PRO A 175 -30.17 0.08 2.89
N VAL A 176 -31.16 0.62 2.17
CA VAL A 176 -32.54 0.12 2.14
C VAL A 176 -32.83 -0.41 0.74
N ASP A 177 -33.25 -1.66 0.63
CA ASP A 177 -33.82 -2.30 -0.58
C ASP A 177 -33.18 -1.88 -1.92
N GLY A 178 -31.92 -2.29 -2.14
CA GLY A 178 -31.22 -2.06 -3.41
C GLY A 178 -30.74 -0.61 -3.61
N ASP A 179 -31.09 0.31 -2.70
CA ASP A 179 -30.56 1.67 -2.69
C ASP A 179 -29.27 1.77 -1.86
N ILE A 180 -28.38 2.63 -2.34
CA ILE A 180 -27.13 2.98 -1.69
C ILE A 180 -27.51 4.04 -0.66
N GLY A 181 -27.58 3.69 0.63
CA GLY A 181 -28.15 4.52 1.71
C GLY A 181 -27.79 6.02 1.66
N ASN A 182 -28.65 6.86 2.26
CA ASN A 182 -28.58 8.32 2.12
C ASN A 182 -27.17 8.89 2.39
N PRO A 183 -26.62 9.74 1.49
CA PRO A 183 -25.34 10.38 1.68
C PRO A 183 -25.39 11.35 2.85
N VAL A 184 -24.38 11.26 3.72
CA VAL A 184 -24.17 12.23 4.79
C VAL A 184 -23.01 13.14 4.37
N PRO A 185 -23.26 14.46 4.19
CA PRO A 185 -22.21 15.39 3.80
C PRO A 185 -21.24 15.66 4.95
N PHE A 186 -19.96 15.88 4.63
CA PHE A 186 -18.96 16.39 5.56
C PHE A 186 -17.90 17.21 4.81
N ASN A 187 -17.44 18.32 5.39
CA ASN A 187 -16.52 19.26 4.71
C ASN A 187 -15.34 19.71 5.59
N GLY A 188 -15.05 18.95 6.64
CA GLY A 188 -14.02 19.28 7.62
C GLY A 188 -13.33 18.02 8.12
N ALA A 189 -13.15 17.94 9.43
CA ALA A 189 -12.66 16.74 10.09
C ALA A 189 -13.77 16.05 10.87
N ALA A 190 -13.73 14.72 10.91
CA ALA A 190 -14.70 13.92 11.66
C ALA A 190 -14.06 12.60 12.12
N TRP A 191 -14.63 12.01 13.16
CA TRP A 191 -14.34 10.65 13.56
C TRP A 191 -15.32 9.67 12.92
N LEU A 192 -14.81 8.74 12.13
CA LEU A 192 -15.58 7.59 11.69
C LEU A 192 -15.36 6.44 12.68
N THR A 193 -16.38 6.12 13.48
CA THR A 193 -16.39 5.06 14.48
C THR A 193 -17.11 3.82 13.96
N PHE A 194 -16.53 2.64 14.20
CA PHE A 194 -17.03 1.36 13.73
C PHE A 194 -17.64 0.58 14.88
N TYR A 195 -18.81 -0.02 14.66
CA TYR A 195 -19.48 -0.91 15.62
C TYR A 195 -19.89 -2.21 14.92
N ARG A 196 -20.16 -3.27 15.70
CA ARG A 196 -20.69 -4.50 15.12
C ARG A 196 -22.09 -4.25 14.58
N GLY A 197 -22.51 -5.06 13.62
CA GLY A 197 -23.84 -4.93 13.00
C GLY A 197 -24.99 -5.05 14.01
N ALA A 198 -24.80 -5.84 15.07
CA ALA A 198 -25.80 -6.12 16.10
C ALA A 198 -25.75 -5.16 17.29
N ASP A 199 -24.67 -4.39 17.47
CA ASP A 199 -24.54 -3.46 18.60
C ASP A 199 -25.40 -2.22 18.33
N ASP A 200 -25.96 -1.60 19.37
CA ASP A 200 -26.53 -0.25 19.29
C ASP A 200 -25.49 0.79 19.70
N PRO A 201 -24.95 1.62 18.78
CA PRO A 201 -23.96 2.65 19.11
C PRO A 201 -24.39 3.65 20.17
N ARG A 202 -25.69 3.75 20.46
CA ARG A 202 -26.26 4.65 21.48
C ARG A 202 -26.34 3.99 22.86
N ALA A 203 -26.17 2.67 22.94
CA ALA A 203 -26.21 1.95 24.20
C ALA A 203 -24.93 2.21 25.01
N PRO A 204 -25.01 2.34 26.34
CA PRO A 204 -23.88 2.68 27.20
C PRO A 204 -22.81 1.58 27.26
N ASP A 205 -23.15 0.33 26.94
CA ASP A 205 -22.27 -0.83 26.88
C ASP A 205 -21.71 -1.09 25.46
N ALA A 206 -22.05 -0.25 24.48
CA ALA A 206 -21.57 -0.40 23.12
C ALA A 206 -20.07 -0.13 23.02
N VAL A 207 -19.30 -1.16 22.68
CA VAL A 207 -17.85 -1.06 22.53
C VAL A 207 -17.49 -0.85 21.05
N PRO A 208 -16.82 0.26 20.69
CA PRO A 208 -16.40 0.47 19.31
C PRO A 208 -15.33 -0.54 18.89
N LEU A 209 -15.44 -1.04 17.67
CA LEU A 209 -14.44 -1.87 17.00
C LEU A 209 -13.15 -1.10 16.69
N GLY A 210 -13.27 0.22 16.55
CA GLY A 210 -12.17 1.16 16.34
C GLY A 210 -12.66 2.46 15.72
N ARG A 211 -11.71 3.37 15.47
CA ARG A 211 -11.96 4.71 14.95
C ARG A 211 -10.96 5.09 13.88
N ILE A 212 -11.42 5.85 12.90
CA ILE A 212 -10.59 6.48 11.87
C ILE A 212 -10.90 7.97 11.91
N PHE A 213 -9.85 8.79 11.98
CA PHE A 213 -9.98 10.22 11.80
C PHE A 213 -9.94 10.54 10.31
N ILE A 214 -11.00 11.16 9.80
CA ILE A 214 -11.10 11.58 8.41
C ILE A 214 -11.07 13.10 8.33
N ARG A 215 -10.38 13.66 7.33
CA ARG A 215 -10.29 15.11 7.14
C ARG A 215 -10.27 15.49 5.68
N VAL A 216 -11.09 16.46 5.31
CA VAL A 216 -10.99 17.14 4.02
C VAL A 216 -9.84 18.13 4.12
N ASP A 217 -8.75 17.83 3.42
CA ASP A 217 -7.61 18.74 3.32
C ASP A 217 -7.83 19.74 2.18
N ARG A 218 -7.29 20.94 2.32
CA ARG A 218 -7.11 21.83 1.18
C ARG A 218 -5.73 21.58 0.60
N ALA A 219 -5.66 21.33 -0.69
CA ALA A 219 -4.39 21.27 -1.38
C ALA A 219 -3.72 22.66 -1.35
N ALA A 220 -2.83 22.91 -0.38
CA ALA A 220 -2.09 24.15 -0.36
C ALA A 220 -1.16 24.20 -1.58
N GLY A 221 -1.48 25.06 -2.55
CA GLY A 221 -0.55 25.43 -3.61
C GLY A 221 0.62 26.19 -2.99
N ASN A 222 1.74 25.51 -2.74
CA ASN A 222 3.06 26.07 -2.35
C ASN A 222 3.11 27.16 -1.25
N ALA A 223 2.06 27.39 -0.45
CA ALA A 223 2.02 28.47 0.54
C ALA A 223 1.93 27.92 1.99
N VAL A 224 3.12 27.87 2.59
CA VAL A 224 3.52 28.12 4.00
C VAL A 224 2.44 28.50 5.05
N MET A 225 2.53 27.80 6.20
CA MET A 225 2.19 28.12 7.62
C MET A 225 0.79 28.72 7.92
N ASP A 226 -0.12 28.00 8.58
CA ASP A 226 -0.28 28.10 10.05
C ASP A 226 -1.07 26.95 10.71
N THR A 227 -1.28 25.85 10.01
CA THR A 227 -1.82 24.61 10.60
C THR A 227 -0.69 23.58 10.60
N PRO A 228 -0.71 22.53 11.45
CA PRO A 228 0.09 21.33 11.23
C PRO A 228 -0.50 20.61 10.00
N THR A 229 -0.37 21.26 8.86
CA THR A 229 -0.71 20.77 7.54
C THR A 229 0.37 19.75 7.27
N ILE A 230 -0.03 18.48 7.18
CA ILE A 230 0.82 17.42 6.66
C ILE A 230 1.41 17.96 5.37
N SER A 231 2.71 18.30 5.39
CA SER A 231 3.38 18.81 4.21
C SER A 231 3.35 17.69 3.20
N THR A 232 2.48 17.86 2.21
CA THR A 232 2.28 16.92 1.13
C THR A 232 3.63 16.67 0.46
N PRO A 233 4.18 15.44 0.49
CA PRO A 233 5.44 15.18 -0.17
C PRO A 233 5.28 15.51 -1.66
N THR A 234 6.23 16.26 -2.21
CA THR A 234 6.34 16.55 -3.65
C THR A 234 7.50 15.77 -4.25
N LEU A 235 7.35 15.37 -5.51
CA LEU A 235 8.48 14.98 -6.34
C LEU A 235 9.05 16.25 -6.97
N ASP A 236 10.34 16.47 -6.80
CA ASP A 236 11.06 17.56 -7.46
C ASP A 236 11.48 17.04 -8.83
N ILE A 237 10.91 17.61 -9.89
CA ILE A 237 11.15 17.18 -11.27
C ILE A 237 12.54 17.65 -11.72
N GLY A 238 13.27 16.79 -12.43
CA GLY A 238 14.62 17.10 -12.92
C GLY A 238 15.04 16.25 -14.10
N GLY A 239 16.35 16.07 -14.30
CA GLY A 239 16.89 15.39 -15.50
C GLY A 239 17.17 13.89 -15.35
N TYR A 240 17.04 13.32 -14.15
CA TYR A 240 17.42 11.93 -13.90
C TYR A 240 16.21 10.99 -14.05
N ALA A 241 16.23 10.14 -15.07
CA ALA A 241 15.18 9.17 -15.31
C ALA A 241 15.27 8.01 -14.29
N VAL A 242 14.14 7.70 -13.65
CA VAL A 242 13.99 6.61 -12.69
C VAL A 242 12.69 5.87 -12.97
N THR A 243 12.73 4.54 -12.98
CA THR A 243 11.52 3.70 -13.02
C THR A 243 11.20 3.21 -11.61
N ILE A 244 10.00 3.55 -11.13
CA ILE A 244 9.52 3.17 -9.80
C ILE A 244 8.40 2.17 -9.95
N LEU A 245 8.54 1.04 -9.25
CA LEU A 245 7.48 0.06 -9.10
C LEU A 245 6.73 0.29 -7.79
N SER A 246 5.43 0.44 -7.93
CA SER A 246 4.50 0.39 -6.81
C SER A 246 3.68 -0.88 -6.90
N GLY A 247 3.51 -1.57 -5.78
CA GLY A 247 2.74 -2.80 -5.74
C GLY A 247 2.31 -3.19 -4.33
N VAL A 248 1.38 -4.15 -4.26
CA VAL A 248 0.89 -4.70 -3.00
C VAL A 248 1.44 -6.11 -2.83
N GLU A 249 2.14 -6.32 -1.73
CA GLU A 249 2.72 -7.59 -1.33
C GLU A 249 1.60 -8.54 -0.86
N ARG A 250 1.60 -9.77 -1.36
CA ARG A 250 0.57 -10.78 -1.07
C ARG A 250 0.94 -11.66 0.12
N GLY A 251 2.22 -11.87 0.37
CA GLY A 251 2.72 -12.72 1.44
C GLY A 251 4.22 -12.94 1.33
N ASP A 252 4.81 -13.37 2.43
CA ASP A 252 6.22 -13.68 2.56
C ASP A 252 6.38 -15.17 2.81
N LEU A 253 7.14 -15.83 1.95
CA LEU A 253 7.55 -17.22 2.12
C LEU A 253 9.03 -17.24 2.47
N ARG A 254 9.40 -17.97 3.53
CA ARG A 254 10.81 -18.22 3.85
C ARG A 254 11.17 -19.60 3.36
N VAL A 255 12.16 -19.68 2.48
CA VAL A 255 12.64 -20.95 1.94
C VAL A 255 14.13 -21.10 2.21
N ASP A 256 14.51 -22.34 2.54
CA ASP A 256 15.90 -22.76 2.57
C ASP A 256 16.23 -23.41 1.23
N VAL A 257 17.23 -22.87 0.54
CA VAL A 257 17.61 -23.32 -0.80
C VAL A 257 19.06 -23.76 -0.87
N GLY A 258 19.30 -24.77 -1.70
CA GLY A 258 20.64 -25.29 -2.01
C GLY A 258 21.51 -24.22 -2.67
N GLY A 259 22.83 -24.33 -2.51
CA GLY A 259 23.77 -23.35 -3.09
C GLY A 259 23.80 -23.33 -4.62
N ALA A 260 23.26 -24.37 -5.27
CA ALA A 260 23.11 -24.46 -6.72
C ALA A 260 21.72 -24.06 -7.23
N ALA A 261 20.79 -23.68 -6.33
CA ALA A 261 19.45 -23.28 -6.73
C ALA A 261 19.49 -22.08 -7.66
N THR A 262 18.66 -22.09 -8.70
CA THR A 262 18.51 -21.00 -9.67
C THR A 262 17.19 -20.27 -9.47
N ALA A 263 17.03 -19.09 -10.07
CA ALA A 263 15.75 -18.37 -9.99
C ALA A 263 14.62 -19.11 -10.74
N ALA A 264 14.90 -19.91 -11.76
CA ALA A 264 13.90 -20.80 -12.38
C ALA A 264 13.36 -21.84 -11.40
N MET A 265 14.24 -22.46 -10.60
CA MET A 265 13.82 -23.43 -9.57
C MET A 265 12.95 -22.78 -8.50
N LEU A 266 13.29 -21.55 -8.08
CA LEU A 266 12.43 -20.78 -7.18
C LEU A 266 11.06 -20.49 -7.81
N PHE A 267 11.03 -20.31 -9.13
CA PHE A 267 9.78 -20.05 -9.87
C PHE A 267 8.85 -21.23 -9.76
N ASP A 268 9.35 -22.40 -10.13
CA ASP A 268 8.56 -23.62 -10.21
C ASP A 268 8.06 -24.00 -8.80
N ALA A 269 8.90 -23.84 -7.78
CA ALA A 269 8.50 -24.05 -6.39
C ALA A 269 7.46 -23.03 -5.89
N ALA A 270 7.61 -21.74 -6.23
CA ALA A 270 6.64 -20.72 -5.87
C ALA A 270 5.30 -20.91 -6.61
N ALA A 271 5.33 -21.36 -7.87
CA ALA A 271 4.15 -21.70 -8.66
C ALA A 271 3.38 -22.87 -8.02
N GLU A 272 4.10 -23.92 -7.62
CA GLU A 272 3.54 -25.09 -6.92
C GLU A 272 2.89 -24.68 -5.59
N LEU A 273 3.62 -23.96 -4.74
CA LEU A 273 3.15 -23.54 -3.42
C LEU A 273 1.95 -22.58 -3.51
N THR A 274 1.95 -21.69 -4.50
CA THR A 274 0.85 -20.73 -4.67
C THR A 274 -0.31 -21.28 -5.49
N ARG A 275 -0.23 -22.53 -5.96
CA ARG A 275 -1.18 -23.19 -6.87
C ARG A 275 -1.52 -22.31 -8.07
N ARG A 276 -0.49 -21.73 -8.68
CA ARG A 276 -0.62 -20.88 -9.87
C ARG A 276 0.26 -21.41 -10.97
N ASP A 277 -0.28 -21.40 -12.18
CA ASP A 277 0.50 -21.73 -13.37
C ASP A 277 1.64 -20.73 -13.55
N ARG A 278 2.74 -21.23 -14.11
CA ARG A 278 3.88 -20.41 -14.45
C ARG A 278 3.49 -19.39 -15.51
N SER A 279 3.46 -18.12 -15.10
CA SER A 279 3.34 -17.04 -16.05
C SER A 279 4.61 -16.98 -16.90
N PRO A 280 4.51 -17.04 -18.25
CA PRO A 280 5.68 -16.94 -19.13
C PRO A 280 6.39 -15.59 -18.99
N ASN A 281 5.69 -14.59 -18.45
CA ASN A 281 6.19 -13.24 -18.23
C ASN A 281 6.69 -13.00 -16.80
N GLY A 282 6.60 -14.00 -15.93
CA GLY A 282 7.04 -13.84 -14.54
C GLY A 282 8.54 -13.58 -14.45
N ARG A 283 8.94 -12.71 -13.53
CA ARG A 283 10.34 -12.31 -13.29
C ARG A 283 10.63 -12.27 -11.79
N PHE A 284 11.83 -12.69 -11.40
CA PHE A 284 12.33 -12.50 -10.04
C PHE A 284 13.28 -11.34 -9.96
N TYR A 285 13.12 -10.54 -8.92
CA TYR A 285 14.05 -9.47 -8.63
C TYR A 285 14.64 -9.67 -7.24
N HIS A 286 15.95 -9.53 -7.15
CA HIS A 286 16.65 -9.40 -5.89
C HIS A 286 16.50 -7.96 -5.40
N LEU A 287 15.96 -7.79 -4.20
CA LEU A 287 15.72 -6.51 -3.55
C LEU A 287 16.84 -6.18 -2.56
N ARG A 288 17.35 -4.95 -2.62
CA ARG A 288 18.26 -4.38 -1.63
C ARG A 288 17.74 -3.04 -1.14
N LEU A 289 17.80 -2.81 0.17
CA LEU A 289 17.35 -1.55 0.76
C LEU A 289 18.25 -0.39 0.30
N THR A 290 17.62 0.64 -0.25
CA THR A 290 18.30 1.89 -0.60
C THR A 290 18.32 2.80 0.63
N PRO A 291 19.48 3.31 1.05
CA PRO A 291 19.56 4.23 2.18
C PRO A 291 18.63 5.44 1.98
N PRO A 292 17.82 5.86 2.98
CA PRO A 292 16.85 6.95 2.80
C PRO A 292 17.46 8.30 2.39
N ARG A 293 18.77 8.49 2.66
CA ARG A 293 19.53 9.70 2.30
C ARG A 293 20.23 9.59 0.94
N ALA A 294 20.22 8.43 0.29
CA ALA A 294 20.83 8.24 -1.02
C ALA A 294 20.13 9.15 -2.05
N ARG A 295 20.93 9.88 -2.82
CA ARG A 295 20.47 10.82 -3.84
C ARG A 295 20.26 10.13 -5.18
N VAL A 296 19.27 10.56 -5.94
CA VAL A 296 18.94 9.97 -7.25
C VAL A 296 20.12 9.99 -8.22
N ASP A 297 20.89 11.09 -8.23
CA ASP A 297 22.06 11.19 -9.11
C ASP A 297 23.14 10.14 -8.79
N MET A 298 23.39 9.85 -7.51
CA MET A 298 24.30 8.77 -7.10
C MET A 298 23.77 7.39 -7.44
N LEU A 299 22.46 7.19 -7.27
CA LEU A 299 21.80 5.93 -7.57
C LEU A 299 21.92 5.54 -9.04
N THR A 300 21.71 6.50 -9.95
CA THR A 300 21.82 6.28 -11.41
C THR A 300 23.25 6.17 -11.92
N ALA A 301 24.23 6.73 -11.21
CA ALA A 301 25.65 6.61 -11.57
C ALA A 301 26.19 5.20 -11.29
N GLU A 302 25.75 4.56 -10.20
CA GLU A 302 26.12 3.18 -9.84
C GLU A 302 25.33 2.13 -10.63
N THR A 303 24.13 2.48 -11.09
CA THR A 303 23.24 1.60 -11.83
C THR A 303 23.07 2.13 -13.24
N ARG A 304 23.90 1.65 -14.18
CA ARG A 304 23.56 1.69 -15.60
C ARG A 304 22.91 0.38 -16.04
N PRO A 305 21.59 0.22 -15.87
CA PRO A 305 20.83 -0.75 -16.63
C PRO A 305 20.21 -0.10 -17.87
N ARG A 306 19.95 -0.93 -18.86
CA ARG A 306 19.02 -0.57 -19.94
C ARG A 306 17.62 -0.48 -19.31
N VAL A 307 16.77 0.36 -19.88
CA VAL A 307 15.34 0.45 -19.53
C VAL A 307 14.75 -0.96 -19.49
N GLY A 308 14.52 -1.50 -18.28
CA GLY A 308 14.11 -2.90 -18.08
C GLY A 308 14.77 -3.66 -16.93
N ASP A 309 15.99 -3.32 -16.51
CA ASP A 309 16.77 -4.21 -15.60
C ASP A 309 16.87 -3.74 -14.13
N CYS A 310 16.45 -2.51 -13.81
CA CYS A 310 16.43 -2.03 -12.42
C CYS A 310 15.19 -1.20 -12.10
N LEU A 311 14.65 -1.46 -10.91
CA LEU A 311 13.32 -1.03 -10.51
C LEU A 311 13.37 -0.63 -9.04
N TYR A 312 12.81 0.51 -8.66
CA TYR A 312 12.69 0.85 -7.24
C TYR A 312 11.34 0.41 -6.70
N VAL A 313 11.32 -0.50 -5.72
CA VAL A 313 10.09 -1.04 -5.12
C VAL A 313 9.79 -0.28 -3.83
N GLY A 314 8.62 0.35 -3.78
CA GLY A 314 8.08 0.93 -2.55
C GLY A 314 7.39 -0.14 -1.70
N ARG A 315 7.88 -0.39 -0.48
CA ARG A 315 7.32 -1.42 0.42
C ARG A 315 6.12 -0.89 1.20
N VAL A 316 4.91 -1.21 0.79
CA VAL A 316 3.71 -0.95 1.62
C VAL A 316 3.55 -2.06 2.65
N ILE A 317 4.12 -1.86 3.85
CA ILE A 317 3.79 -2.73 5.00
C ILE A 317 2.44 -2.28 5.53
N ALA A 318 1.39 -3.06 5.28
CA ALA A 318 0.18 -2.98 6.09
C ALA A 318 0.55 -3.49 7.50
N GLY A 319 0.91 -2.57 8.39
CA GLY A 319 1.36 -2.91 9.73
C GLY A 319 0.26 -3.61 10.54
N ALA A 320 0.44 -4.91 10.76
CA ALA A 320 0.03 -5.52 12.01
C ALA A 320 0.80 -4.81 13.14
N GLY A 321 0.08 -4.06 13.96
CA GLY A 321 0.62 -3.60 15.23
C GLY A 321 0.87 -4.81 16.10
N GLY A 322 2.13 -5.08 16.38
CA GLY A 322 2.58 -6.15 17.27
C GLY A 322 4.08 -6.05 17.40
N ASN A 323 4.57 -6.08 18.64
CA ASN A 323 5.99 -6.01 18.96
C ASN A 323 6.82 -6.96 18.08
N ILE A 324 8.04 -6.53 17.77
CA ILE A 324 9.11 -7.42 17.33
C ILE A 324 9.44 -8.32 18.52
N THR A 325 8.66 -9.38 18.70
CA THR A 325 8.91 -10.62 19.44
C THR A 325 7.58 -11.37 19.48
N ASP A 326 7.58 -12.54 18.85
CA ASP A 326 6.56 -13.59 18.94
C ASP A 326 5.09 -13.22 18.68
N THR A 327 4.58 -13.63 17.52
CA THR A 327 3.43 -14.55 17.50
C THR A 327 3.21 -15.17 16.12
N ALA A 328 3.47 -16.47 16.05
CA ALA A 328 2.66 -17.49 15.38
C ALA A 328 1.91 -17.09 14.10
N MET A 329 2.56 -17.28 12.95
CA MET A 329 1.89 -17.84 11.77
C MET A 329 2.60 -19.15 11.47
N GLY A 330 1.84 -20.22 11.24
CA GLY A 330 2.33 -21.59 11.13
C GLY A 330 3.64 -21.70 10.36
N ASP A 331 4.67 -22.15 11.08
CA ASP A 331 5.99 -22.50 10.56
C ASP A 331 5.86 -23.75 9.66
N GLU A 332 5.30 -23.61 8.47
CA GLU A 332 5.57 -24.54 7.38
C GLU A 332 6.86 -24.12 6.69
N TRP A 333 7.96 -24.64 7.22
CA TRP A 333 9.27 -24.59 6.57
C TRP A 333 9.26 -25.54 5.38
N HIS A 334 9.15 -25.01 4.17
CA HIS A 334 9.39 -25.81 2.97
C HIS A 334 10.89 -25.81 2.67
N THR A 335 11.54 -26.95 2.91
CA THR A 335 12.90 -27.19 2.43
C THR A 335 12.79 -27.56 0.95
N ILE A 336 13.28 -26.69 0.06
CA ILE A 336 13.41 -27.04 -1.36
C ILE A 336 14.78 -27.70 -1.51
N VAL A 337 14.79 -29.03 -1.41
CA VAL A 337 16.00 -29.82 -1.68
C VAL A 337 16.13 -29.92 -3.20
N GLY A 338 17.10 -29.17 -3.73
CA GLY A 338 17.67 -29.35 -5.06
C GLY A 338 19.15 -29.67 -4.91
#